data_AF-A0A2D9GBH9-F1
#
_entry.id   AF-A0A2D9GBH9-F1
#
_cell.length_a   1.000
_cell.length_b   1.000
_cell.length_c   1.000
_cell.angle_alpha   90.00
_cell.angle_beta   90.00
_cell.angle_gamma   90.00
#
_symmetry.space_group_name_H-M   'P 1'
#
loop_
_entity.id
_entity.type
_entity.pdbx_description
1 polymer ?
#
loop_
_entity_poly.entity_id
_entity_poly.type
_entity_poly.pdbx_seq_one_letter_code
_entity_poly.pdbx_strand_id
1 'polypeptide(L)'
;MARQAEFIINGTSIKAELKKVDRKKIYGWSSVEVFDENGSKCKLASISDGIHVLPSGSSSLLKFNDKGETVSSSDLVGFNQNGEKVEKVPSIYDGIIELKESTIDDYLSLAVKTVYQLNMEDDTTMLSLLKDGKVLYFVFNYRADYEGDDAFLISNGETAFVVTGKIADLEFIGMNDNEKELVLNEEESSEEDELDFAMF
;
A
#
# COMPACT_ATOMS: atom_id res chain seq x y z
N MET A 1 -23.41 9.93 -5.17
CA MET A 1 -23.47 8.50 -5.54
C MET A 1 -22.12 7.89 -5.27
N ALA A 2 -22.08 6.72 -4.64
CA ALA A 2 -20.84 5.99 -4.51
C ALA A 2 -20.41 5.44 -5.88
N ARG A 3 -19.10 5.39 -6.14
CA ARG A 3 -18.57 4.84 -7.39
C ARG A 3 -18.73 3.32 -7.37
N GLN A 4 -19.31 2.78 -8.43
CA GLN A 4 -19.46 1.34 -8.64
C GLN A 4 -18.39 0.87 -9.61
N ALA A 5 -17.80 -0.29 -9.34
CA ALA A 5 -16.92 -1.01 -10.25
C ALA A 5 -17.72 -2.10 -10.97
N GLU A 6 -17.37 -2.38 -12.23
CA GLU A 6 -18.01 -3.40 -13.05
C GLU A 6 -17.06 -4.59 -13.22
N PHE A 7 -17.46 -5.74 -12.69
CA PHE A 7 -16.71 -6.98 -12.73
C PHE A 7 -17.36 -7.94 -13.73
N ILE A 8 -16.56 -8.62 -14.54
CA ILE A 8 -17.03 -9.64 -15.47
C ILE A 8 -16.38 -10.98 -15.16
N ILE A 9 -17.20 -12.03 -15.10
CA ILE A 9 -16.74 -13.42 -14.97
C ILE A 9 -17.61 -14.33 -15.81
N ASN A 10 -16.98 -15.18 -16.63
CA ASN A 10 -17.67 -16.13 -17.50
C ASN A 10 -18.82 -15.50 -18.32
N GLY A 11 -18.64 -14.24 -18.76
CA GLY A 11 -19.63 -13.47 -19.53
C GLY A 11 -20.75 -12.80 -18.71
N THR A 12 -20.77 -12.95 -17.39
CA THR A 12 -21.73 -12.26 -16.50
C THR A 12 -21.09 -10.99 -15.94
N SER A 13 -21.71 -9.84 -16.18
CA SER A 13 -21.29 -8.53 -15.64
C SER A 13 -22.05 -8.20 -14.36
N ILE A 14 -21.33 -7.74 -13.34
CA ILE A 14 -21.86 -7.41 -12.02
C ILE A 14 -21.26 -6.09 -11.54
N LYS A 15 -22.13 -5.19 -11.07
CA LYS A 15 -21.74 -3.88 -10.55
C LYS A 15 -21.80 -3.89 -9.03
N ALA A 16 -20.72 -3.46 -8.41
CA ALA A 16 -20.63 -3.40 -6.95
C ALA A 16 -20.00 -2.09 -6.48
N GLU A 17 -20.51 -1.56 -5.38
CA GLU A 17 -19.87 -0.50 -4.62
C GLU A 17 -18.83 -1.11 -3.67
N LEU A 18 -17.63 -0.53 -3.62
CA LEU A 18 -16.57 -0.95 -2.70
C LEU A 18 -16.55 -0.05 -1.46
N LYS A 19 -16.94 -0.61 -0.32
CA LYS A 19 -16.91 0.07 0.98
C LYS A 19 -15.67 -0.34 1.76
N LYS A 20 -14.71 0.59 1.89
CA LYS A 20 -13.48 0.34 2.65
C LYS A 20 -13.79 0.02 4.12
N VAL A 21 -13.33 -1.16 4.56
CA VAL A 21 -13.35 -1.61 5.95
C VAL A 21 -12.14 -0.98 6.64
N ASP A 22 -12.40 -0.17 7.65
CA ASP A 22 -11.36 0.59 8.35
C ASP A 22 -11.49 0.36 9.85
N ARG A 23 -10.38 0.02 10.50
CA ARG A 23 -10.31 -0.16 11.96
C ARG A 23 -10.81 1.09 12.69
N LYS A 24 -10.56 2.28 12.16
CA LYS A 24 -11.04 3.55 12.74
C LYS A 24 -12.56 3.65 12.78
N LYS A 25 -13.26 3.03 11.83
CA LYS A 25 -14.73 3.01 11.77
C LYS A 25 -15.31 1.96 12.73
N ILE A 26 -14.59 0.88 12.98
CA ILE A 26 -15.05 -0.25 13.82
C ILE A 26 -14.76 0.02 15.30
N TYR A 27 -13.54 0.46 15.59
CA TYR A 27 -13.04 0.61 16.97
C TYR A 27 -12.90 2.07 17.41
N GLY A 28 -13.21 3.02 16.53
CA GLY A 28 -12.91 4.44 16.76
C GLY A 28 -11.45 4.78 16.53
N TRP A 29 -11.10 6.05 16.77
CA TRP A 29 -9.74 6.55 16.67
C TRP A 29 -9.52 7.67 17.68
N SER A 30 -8.26 7.90 18.03
CA SER A 30 -7.82 9.07 18.79
C SER A 30 -6.75 9.82 18.00
N SER A 31 -6.63 11.13 18.23
CA SER A 31 -5.51 11.94 17.74
C SER A 31 -4.94 12.78 18.84
N VAL A 32 -3.63 13.01 18.76
CA VAL A 32 -2.93 13.98 19.60
C VAL A 32 -2.95 15.33 18.89
N GLU A 33 -3.41 16.35 19.61
CA GLU A 33 -3.26 17.75 19.20
C GLU A 33 -2.21 18.40 20.10
N VAL A 34 -1.27 19.11 19.50
CA VAL A 34 -0.18 19.79 20.21
C VAL A 34 -0.46 21.29 20.17
N PHE A 35 -0.36 21.94 21.33
CA PHE A 35 -0.57 23.38 21.49
C PHE A 35 0.69 24.01 22.05
N ASP A 36 0.95 25.27 21.69
CA ASP A 36 2.01 26.08 22.29
C ASP A 36 1.58 26.68 23.64
N GLU A 37 2.50 27.40 24.28
CA GLU A 37 2.27 28.07 25.57
C GLU A 37 1.14 29.12 25.52
N ASN A 38 0.82 29.62 24.33
CA ASN A 38 -0.26 30.59 24.10
C ASN A 38 -1.60 29.92 23.75
N GLY A 39 -1.66 28.58 23.78
CA GLY A 39 -2.85 27.81 23.43
C GLY A 39 -3.13 27.71 21.93
N SER A 40 -2.17 28.07 21.07
CA SER A 40 -2.31 27.96 19.61
C SER A 40 -1.90 26.58 19.13
N LYS A 41 -2.65 26.02 18.17
CA LYS A 41 -2.38 24.68 17.62
C LYS A 41 -1.10 24.67 16.79
N CYS A 42 -0.15 23.82 17.19
CA CYS A 42 1.11 23.62 16.47
C CYS A 42 0.86 22.96 15.11
N LYS A 43 1.71 23.31 14.13
CA LYS A 43 1.73 22.71 12.78
C LYS A 43 3.04 21.97 12.58
N LEU A 44 2.99 20.89 11.80
CA LEU A 44 4.18 20.14 11.43
C LEU A 44 5.00 20.94 10.41
N ALA A 45 6.31 21.02 10.64
CA ALA A 45 7.29 21.63 9.76
C ALA A 45 8.46 20.65 9.56
N SER A 46 9.17 20.76 8.43
CA SER A 46 10.33 19.93 8.12
C SER A 46 11.61 20.74 8.19
N ILE A 47 12.73 20.06 8.45
CA ILE A 47 14.07 20.63 8.37
C ILE A 47 14.80 19.82 7.30
N SER A 48 15.16 20.44 6.18
CA SER A 48 15.80 19.75 5.05
C SER A 48 17.32 19.84 5.05
N ASP A 49 17.88 20.92 5.59
CA ASP A 49 19.32 21.25 5.55
C ASP A 49 19.96 21.38 6.94
N GLY A 50 19.23 20.96 7.98
CA GLY A 50 19.67 21.04 9.37
C GLY A 50 19.56 22.43 10.01
N ILE A 51 19.21 23.48 9.26
CA ILE A 51 19.27 24.87 9.73
C ILE A 51 17.93 25.58 9.56
N HIS A 52 17.21 25.37 8.46
CA HIS A 52 15.97 26.08 8.17
C HIS A 52 14.74 25.22 8.47
N VAL A 53 13.82 25.79 9.28
CA VAL A 53 12.49 25.21 9.53
C VAL A 53 11.55 25.64 8.42
N LEU A 54 11.03 24.66 7.67
CA LEU A 54 10.22 24.87 6.49
C LEU A 54 8.78 24.43 6.77
N PRO A 55 7.79 25.35 6.68
CA PRO A 55 6.40 24.98 6.81
C PRO A 55 5.91 24.22 5.57
N SER A 56 4.74 23.60 5.69
CA SER A 56 4.07 22.97 4.55
C SER A 56 3.87 23.97 3.40
N GLY A 57 4.22 23.54 2.17
CA GLY A 57 4.12 24.39 0.97
C GLY A 57 5.31 25.32 0.71
N SER A 58 6.43 25.14 1.41
CA SER A 58 7.67 25.88 1.15
C SER A 58 8.30 25.55 -0.23
N SER A 59 9.15 26.45 -0.73
CA SER A 59 9.85 26.33 -2.03
C SER A 59 10.75 25.09 -2.13
N SER A 60 11.20 24.53 -1.01
CA SER A 60 11.99 23.28 -0.98
C SER A 60 11.22 22.06 -1.49
N LEU A 61 9.90 22.16 -1.66
CA LEU A 61 9.05 21.11 -2.23
C LEU A 61 8.86 21.26 -3.75
N LEU A 62 9.39 22.32 -4.36
CA LEU A 62 9.34 22.51 -5.81
C LEU A 62 10.31 21.57 -6.51
N LYS A 63 9.82 20.93 -7.59
CA LYS A 63 10.64 20.12 -8.49
C LYS A 63 10.96 20.95 -9.71
N PHE A 64 12.19 20.87 -10.19
CA PHE A 64 12.65 21.58 -11.38
C PHE A 64 13.07 20.59 -12.46
N ASN A 65 12.82 20.91 -13.72
CA ASN A 65 13.41 20.20 -14.85
C ASN A 65 14.82 20.74 -15.17
N ASP A 66 15.50 20.11 -16.13
CA ASP A 66 16.85 20.52 -16.59
C ASP A 66 16.91 21.96 -17.15
N LYS A 67 15.76 22.58 -17.44
CA LYS A 67 15.64 23.97 -17.92
C LYS A 67 15.39 24.97 -16.78
N GLY A 68 15.26 24.51 -15.54
CA GLY A 68 14.95 25.34 -14.37
C GLY A 68 13.48 25.73 -14.24
N GLU A 69 12.58 25.08 -14.98
CA GLU A 69 11.13 25.31 -14.89
C GLU A 69 10.52 24.40 -13.82
N THR A 70 9.50 24.89 -13.10
CA THR A 70 8.81 24.09 -12.08
C THR A 70 7.95 23.00 -12.71
N VAL A 71 8.09 21.76 -12.23
CA VAL A 71 7.36 20.59 -12.70
C VAL A 71 6.34 20.15 -11.64
N SER A 72 5.09 19.93 -12.05
CA SER A 72 4.08 19.39 -11.15
C SER A 72 4.24 17.88 -11.00
N SER A 73 3.80 17.32 -9.87
CA SER A 73 3.77 15.86 -9.70
C SER A 73 2.87 15.14 -10.72
N SER A 74 1.92 15.85 -11.34
CA SER A 74 1.04 15.31 -12.38
C SER A 74 1.73 15.12 -13.73
N ASP A 75 2.80 15.88 -13.99
CA ASP A 75 3.58 15.82 -15.24
C ASP A 75 4.66 14.73 -15.22
N LEU A 76 4.83 14.06 -14.07
CA LEU A 76 5.84 13.02 -13.89
C LEU A 76 5.46 11.74 -14.64
N VAL A 77 6.43 11.24 -15.42
CA VAL A 77 6.35 9.98 -16.16
C VAL A 77 7.14 8.88 -15.45
N GLY A 78 6.62 7.66 -15.46
CA GLY A 78 7.31 6.49 -14.93
C GLY A 78 8.23 5.86 -15.96
N PHE A 79 9.37 5.35 -15.50
CA PHE A 79 10.30 4.54 -16.30
C PHE A 79 10.52 3.18 -15.61
N ASN A 80 10.65 2.12 -16.40
CA ASN A 80 11.00 0.79 -15.89
C ASN A 80 12.52 0.66 -15.66
N GLN A 81 12.97 -0.49 -15.14
CA GLN A 81 14.39 -0.76 -14.88
C GLN A 81 15.26 -0.76 -16.16
N ASN A 82 14.64 -0.93 -17.34
CA ASN A 82 15.30 -0.88 -18.64
C ASN A 82 15.36 0.55 -19.22
N GLY A 83 14.82 1.55 -18.53
CA GLY A 83 14.77 2.94 -18.98
C GLY A 83 13.66 3.24 -19.99
N GLU A 84 12.67 2.35 -20.14
CA GLU A 84 11.52 2.55 -21.02
C GLU A 84 10.36 3.20 -20.28
N LYS A 85 9.63 4.08 -20.97
CA LYS A 85 8.45 4.75 -20.41
C LYS A 85 7.34 3.73 -20.18
N VAL A 86 6.80 3.69 -18.96
CA VAL A 86 5.67 2.84 -18.58
C VAL A 86 4.37 3.62 -18.56
N GLU A 87 3.29 2.98 -19.01
CA GLU A 87 1.94 3.52 -18.90
C GLU A 87 1.33 3.18 -17.53
N LYS A 88 0.34 3.97 -17.12
CA LYS A 88 -0.37 3.74 -15.87
C LYS A 88 -1.38 2.60 -16.04
N VAL A 89 -1.43 1.73 -15.06
CA VAL A 89 -2.54 0.79 -14.88
C VAL A 89 -3.79 1.59 -14.50
N PRO A 90 -4.91 1.45 -15.25
CA PRO A 90 -6.11 2.25 -15.06
C PRO A 90 -6.80 1.99 -13.73
N SER A 91 -7.74 2.86 -13.35
CA SER A 91 -8.56 2.60 -12.18
C SER A 91 -9.60 1.50 -12.45
N ILE A 92 -9.96 0.76 -11.40
CA ILE A 92 -11.10 -0.17 -11.38
C ILE A 92 -12.45 0.46 -11.76
N TYR A 93 -12.53 1.80 -11.78
CA TYR A 93 -13.73 2.54 -12.15
C TYR A 93 -13.71 3.04 -13.61
N ASP A 94 -12.57 2.93 -14.29
CA ASP A 94 -12.40 3.47 -15.65
C ASP A 94 -12.76 2.43 -16.74
N GLY A 95 -13.05 1.18 -16.36
CA GLY A 95 -13.37 0.10 -17.28
C GLY A 95 -13.96 -1.14 -16.61
N ILE A 96 -14.19 -2.17 -17.42
CA ILE A 96 -14.68 -3.48 -16.98
C ILE A 96 -13.49 -4.33 -16.52
N ILE A 97 -13.63 -5.01 -15.38
CA ILE A 97 -12.58 -5.83 -14.77
C ILE A 97 -12.89 -7.29 -15.01
N GLU A 98 -11.98 -7.99 -15.69
CA GLU A 98 -12.04 -9.44 -15.82
C GLU A 98 -11.53 -10.12 -14.57
N LEU A 99 -12.40 -10.91 -13.94
CA LEU A 99 -12.05 -11.76 -12.80
C LEU A 99 -11.48 -13.09 -13.31
N LYS A 100 -10.33 -13.49 -12.78
CA LYS A 100 -9.68 -14.77 -13.06
C LYS A 100 -9.81 -15.69 -11.87
N GLU A 101 -9.93 -17.00 -12.08
CA GLU A 101 -9.84 -17.96 -10.97
C GLU A 101 -8.39 -18.02 -10.45
N SER A 102 -8.23 -18.05 -9.12
CA SER A 102 -6.95 -18.19 -8.43
C SER A 102 -7.05 -19.22 -7.31
N THR A 103 -5.92 -19.55 -6.69
CA THR A 103 -5.87 -20.50 -5.58
C THR A 103 -5.90 -19.80 -4.22
N ILE A 104 -6.17 -20.58 -3.17
CA ILE A 104 -6.09 -20.11 -1.79
C ILE A 104 -4.64 -19.80 -1.40
N ASP A 105 -3.67 -20.56 -1.93
CA ASP A 105 -2.25 -20.34 -1.65
C ASP A 105 -1.77 -18.97 -2.16
N ASP A 106 -2.22 -18.55 -3.35
CA ASP A 106 -1.92 -17.21 -3.88
C ASP A 106 -2.48 -16.12 -2.96
N TYR A 107 -3.70 -16.32 -2.45
CA TYR A 107 -4.34 -15.39 -1.52
C TYR A 107 -3.60 -15.31 -0.17
N LEU A 108 -3.15 -16.45 0.36
CA LEU A 108 -2.40 -16.49 1.62
C LEU A 108 -1.02 -15.84 1.51
N SER A 109 -0.45 -15.77 0.30
CA SER A 109 0.81 -15.09 0.01
C SER A 109 0.66 -13.57 -0.12
N LEU A 110 -0.57 -13.04 -0.02
CA LEU A 110 -0.83 -11.60 -0.15
C LEU A 110 -0.45 -10.83 1.12
N ALA A 111 0.47 -9.88 0.98
CA ALA A 111 0.69 -8.83 1.96
C ALA A 111 -0.47 -7.82 1.94
N VAL A 112 -1.45 -8.01 2.82
CA VAL A 112 -2.70 -7.24 2.84
C VAL A 112 -2.46 -5.76 3.16
N LYS A 113 -2.91 -4.89 2.24
CA LYS A 113 -2.86 -3.42 2.36
C LYS A 113 -4.20 -2.82 2.75
N THR A 114 -5.29 -3.28 2.15
CA THR A 114 -6.64 -2.76 2.42
C THR A 114 -7.71 -3.81 2.10
N VAL A 115 -8.79 -3.79 2.88
CA VAL A 115 -9.97 -4.65 2.68
C VAL A 115 -11.19 -3.79 2.36
N TYR A 116 -11.99 -4.22 1.39
CA TYR A 116 -13.26 -3.62 1.00
C TYR A 116 -14.37 -4.66 1.13
N GLN A 117 -15.51 -4.24 1.67
CA GLN A 117 -16.76 -4.99 1.60
C GLN A 117 -17.51 -4.55 0.35
N LEU A 118 -18.01 -5.51 -0.43
CA LEU A 118 -18.82 -5.21 -1.61
C LEU A 118 -20.27 -5.05 -1.19
N ASN A 119 -20.89 -3.98 -1.68
CA ASN A 119 -22.34 -3.81 -1.67
C ASN A 119 -22.83 -3.94 -3.12
N MET A 120 -23.65 -4.94 -3.39
CA MET A 120 -24.26 -5.15 -4.71
C MET A 120 -25.78 -5.08 -4.57
N GLU A 121 -26.47 -4.76 -5.67
CA GLU A 121 -27.95 -4.83 -5.70
C GLU A 121 -28.43 -6.28 -5.92
N ASP A 122 -27.65 -7.08 -6.67
CA ASP A 122 -27.92 -8.50 -6.96
C ASP A 122 -26.78 -9.40 -6.43
N ASP A 123 -26.88 -9.82 -5.16
CA ASP A 123 -25.82 -10.60 -4.49
C ASP A 123 -25.77 -12.07 -4.92
N THR A 124 -26.87 -12.63 -5.44
CA THR A 124 -27.04 -14.09 -5.55
C THR A 124 -26.08 -14.77 -6.53
N THR A 125 -25.77 -14.16 -7.67
CA THR A 125 -24.90 -14.72 -8.70
C THR A 125 -23.44 -14.74 -8.25
N MET A 126 -22.88 -13.61 -7.78
CA MET A 126 -21.49 -13.56 -7.29
C MET A 126 -21.29 -14.44 -6.06
N LEU A 127 -22.22 -14.41 -5.10
CA LEU A 127 -22.11 -15.24 -3.90
C LEU A 127 -22.17 -16.73 -4.27
N SER A 128 -22.97 -17.13 -5.27
CA SER A 128 -22.98 -18.52 -5.73
C SER A 128 -21.66 -18.98 -6.35
N LEU A 129 -20.97 -18.10 -7.09
CA LEU A 129 -19.65 -18.36 -7.67
C LEU A 129 -18.56 -18.53 -6.59
N LEU A 130 -18.69 -17.80 -5.48
CA LEU A 130 -17.71 -17.79 -4.39
C LEU A 130 -18.02 -18.83 -3.28
N LYS A 131 -19.21 -19.44 -3.26
CA LYS A 131 -19.68 -20.32 -2.18
C LYS A 131 -18.87 -21.60 -2.00
N ASP A 132 -18.18 -22.07 -3.04
CA ASP A 132 -17.35 -23.29 -2.98
C ASP A 132 -15.91 -23.02 -2.49
N GLY A 133 -15.66 -21.87 -1.85
CA GLY A 133 -14.31 -21.47 -1.42
C GLY A 133 -13.41 -21.06 -2.59
N LYS A 134 -14.01 -20.77 -3.75
CA LYS A 134 -13.30 -20.24 -4.91
C LYS A 134 -12.78 -18.83 -4.61
N VAL A 135 -11.54 -18.60 -5.01
CA VAL A 135 -10.89 -17.30 -4.92
C VAL A 135 -10.77 -16.73 -6.33
N LEU A 136 -11.16 -15.47 -6.50
CA LEU A 136 -11.03 -14.78 -7.78
C LEU A 136 -9.99 -13.66 -7.67
N TYR A 137 -9.15 -13.52 -8.68
CA TYR A 137 -8.06 -12.56 -8.75
C TYR A 137 -8.31 -11.49 -9.82
N PHE A 138 -7.88 -10.27 -9.53
CA PHE A 138 -7.78 -9.18 -10.48
C PHE A 138 -6.75 -8.13 -10.02
N VAL A 139 -6.38 -7.22 -10.91
CA VAL A 139 -5.51 -6.07 -10.60
C VAL A 139 -6.35 -4.89 -10.13
N PHE A 140 -6.00 -4.32 -8.98
CA PHE A 140 -6.74 -3.24 -8.34
C PHE A 140 -5.94 -1.94 -8.33
N ASN A 141 -6.59 -0.88 -8.79
CA ASN A 141 -6.14 0.49 -8.61
C ASN A 141 -7.32 1.43 -8.33
N TYR A 142 -7.31 2.11 -7.18
CA TYR A 142 -8.34 3.10 -6.84
C TYR A 142 -8.21 4.38 -7.69
N ARG A 143 -6.98 4.73 -8.06
CA ARG A 143 -6.63 5.75 -9.05
C ARG A 143 -5.60 5.15 -9.98
N ALA A 144 -5.56 5.62 -11.22
CA ALA A 144 -4.55 5.17 -12.17
C ALA A 144 -3.13 5.44 -11.62
N ASP A 145 -2.32 4.40 -11.58
CA ASP A 145 -0.97 4.41 -11.02
C ASP A 145 -0.03 3.55 -11.88
N TYR A 146 1.28 3.72 -11.75
CA TYR A 146 2.28 2.95 -12.51
C TYR A 146 2.40 1.50 -12.05
N GLU A 147 1.85 1.19 -10.88
CA GLU A 147 1.84 -0.13 -10.31
C GLU A 147 0.40 -0.48 -9.91
N GLY A 148 -0.06 -1.68 -10.26
CA GLY A 148 -1.36 -2.20 -9.83
C GLY A 148 -1.20 -3.05 -8.59
N ASP A 149 -2.07 -2.87 -7.59
CA ASP A 149 -2.12 -3.79 -6.43
C ASP A 149 -2.78 -5.12 -6.86
N ASP A 150 -2.35 -6.22 -6.26
CA ASP A 150 -3.00 -7.52 -6.39
C ASP A 150 -4.28 -7.52 -5.55
N ALA A 151 -5.37 -8.05 -6.10
CA ALA A 151 -6.64 -8.13 -5.39
C ALA A 151 -7.32 -9.47 -5.55
N PHE A 152 -7.85 -9.94 -4.42
CA PHE A 152 -8.60 -11.18 -4.33
C PHE A 152 -10.02 -10.92 -3.85
N LEU A 153 -10.99 -11.52 -4.53
CA LEU A 153 -12.39 -11.52 -4.16
C LEU A 153 -12.73 -12.85 -3.47
N ILE A 154 -13.24 -12.75 -2.24
CA ILE A 154 -13.60 -13.86 -1.37
C ILE A 154 -14.99 -13.64 -0.78
N SER A 155 -15.64 -14.71 -0.28
CA SER A 155 -16.95 -14.61 0.37
C SER A 155 -16.98 -15.34 1.71
N ASN A 156 -17.78 -14.83 2.64
CA ASN A 156 -18.15 -15.52 3.87
C ASN A 156 -19.53 -16.21 3.79
N GLY A 157 -20.13 -16.27 2.59
CA GLY A 157 -21.46 -16.83 2.33
C GLY A 157 -22.61 -15.82 2.37
N GLU A 158 -22.48 -14.74 3.16
CA GLU A 158 -23.49 -13.67 3.26
C GLU A 158 -23.10 -12.44 2.42
N THR A 159 -21.80 -12.12 2.38
CA THR A 159 -21.24 -10.94 1.71
C THR A 159 -19.93 -11.31 1.01
N ALA A 160 -19.48 -10.45 0.11
CA ALA A 160 -18.21 -10.58 -0.58
C ALA A 160 -17.23 -9.49 -0.13
N PHE A 161 -15.95 -9.83 -0.10
CA PHE A 161 -14.86 -8.95 0.28
C PHE A 161 -13.80 -8.94 -0.79
N VAL A 162 -13.27 -7.75 -1.08
CA VAL A 162 -12.06 -7.57 -1.88
C VAL A 162 -10.91 -7.27 -0.93
N VAL A 163 -9.88 -8.11 -0.99
CA VAL A 163 -8.65 -7.96 -0.23
C VAL A 163 -7.57 -7.54 -1.22
N THR A 164 -7.00 -6.36 -1.00
CA THR A 164 -5.99 -5.75 -1.87
C THR A 164 -4.64 -5.73 -1.16
N GLY A 165 -3.56 -5.88 -1.92
CA GLY A 165 -2.21 -5.92 -1.41
C GLY A 165 -1.17 -6.15 -2.49
N LYS A 166 -0.07 -6.78 -2.09
CA LYS A 166 0.95 -7.25 -3.01
C LYS A 166 1.25 -8.70 -2.70
N ILE A 167 1.29 -9.55 -3.72
CA ILE A 167 1.75 -10.93 -3.51
C ILE A 167 3.21 -10.84 -3.11
N ALA A 168 3.53 -11.43 -1.97
CA ALA A 168 4.89 -11.49 -1.44
C ALA A 168 5.41 -12.91 -1.65
N ASP A 169 6.55 -13.02 -2.32
CA ASP A 169 7.30 -14.27 -2.35
C ASP A 169 8.01 -14.42 -1.00
N LEU A 170 7.41 -15.24 -0.13
CA LEU A 170 7.96 -15.54 1.18
C LEU A 170 8.96 -16.69 1.04
N GLU A 171 10.26 -16.38 1.10
CA GLU A 171 11.29 -17.42 1.21
C GLU A 171 11.32 -17.98 2.63
N PHE A 172 11.29 -19.31 2.74
CA PHE A 172 11.45 -19.99 4.03
C PHE A 172 12.93 -20.00 4.40
N ILE A 173 13.31 -19.23 5.41
CA ILE A 173 14.66 -19.25 5.97
C ILE A 173 14.73 -20.39 7.00
N GLY A 174 15.48 -21.44 6.67
CA GLY A 174 15.71 -22.58 7.55
C GLY A 174 16.77 -22.29 8.61
N MET A 175 16.84 -23.15 9.64
CA MET A 175 17.82 -23.05 10.74
C MET A 175 19.30 -23.11 10.26
N ASN A 176 19.54 -23.63 9.05
CA ASN A 176 20.87 -23.68 8.41
C ASN A 176 21.17 -22.44 7.54
N ASP A 177 20.14 -21.67 7.18
CA ASP A 177 20.24 -20.44 6.38
C ASP A 177 20.28 -19.22 7.30
N ASN A 178 20.97 -19.33 8.43
CA ASN A 178 21.28 -18.15 9.23
C ASN A 178 22.09 -17.20 8.33
N GLU A 179 21.56 -15.99 8.12
CA GLU A 179 22.35 -14.89 7.58
C GLU A 179 23.64 -14.84 8.38
N LYS A 180 24.78 -14.99 7.70
CA LYS A 180 26.07 -14.75 8.34
C LYS A 180 26.01 -13.32 8.83
N GLU A 181 26.08 -13.13 10.14
CA GLU A 181 26.32 -11.84 10.75
C GLU A 181 27.42 -11.16 9.93
N LEU A 182 27.13 -9.98 9.39
CA LEU A 182 28.10 -9.20 8.66
C LEU A 182 29.25 -8.98 9.65
N VAL A 183 30.32 -9.76 9.50
CA VAL A 183 31.53 -9.60 10.29
C VAL A 183 31.99 -8.19 9.96
N LEU A 184 31.72 -7.25 10.87
CA LEU A 184 32.44 -5.99 10.89
C LEU A 184 33.89 -6.43 10.98
N ASN A 185 34.70 -6.12 9.96
CA ASN A 185 36.14 -6.26 10.08
C ASN A 185 36.52 -5.41 11.30
N GLU A 186 36.70 -6.06 12.45
CA GLU A 186 37.48 -5.54 13.56
C GLU A 186 38.91 -5.48 13.03
N GLU A 187 39.20 -4.44 12.24
CA GLU A 187 40.56 -3.92 12.18
C GLU A 187 40.89 -3.53 13.62
N GLU A 188 41.63 -4.42 14.28
CA GLU A 188 42.34 -4.29 15.55
C GLU A 188 42.31 -2.85 16.13
N SER A 189 41.27 -2.50 16.89
CA SER A 189 41.41 -1.44 17.89
C SER A 189 42.12 -2.05 19.09
N SER A 190 43.45 -2.12 18.99
CA SER A 190 44.31 -2.35 20.13
C SER A 190 44.34 -1.11 21.01
N GLU A 191 43.29 -0.91 21.80
CA GLU A 191 43.35 -0.07 23.00
C GLU A 191 42.74 -0.88 24.15
N GLU A 192 43.64 -1.55 24.90
CA GLU A 192 43.37 -2.03 26.26
C GLU A 192 43.07 -0.80 27.15
N ASP A 193 41.85 -0.29 27.10
CA ASP A 193 41.34 0.55 28.18
C ASP A 193 40.68 -0.36 29.21
N GLU A 194 41.36 -0.53 30.35
CA GLU A 194 40.82 -1.10 31.58
C GLU A 194 39.45 -0.47 31.89
N LEU A 195 38.37 -1.19 31.56
CA LEU A 195 37.01 -0.83 31.96
C LEU A 195 36.90 -0.91 33.49
N ASP A 196 37.13 0.21 34.16
CA ASP A 196 36.88 0.38 35.59
C ASP A 196 35.37 0.57 35.85
N PHE A 197 34.74 -0.46 36.42
CA PHE A 197 33.32 -0.49 36.76
C PHE A 197 33.00 0.10 38.14
N ALA A 198 33.93 0.82 38.77
CA ALA A 198 33.67 1.50 40.03
C ALA A 198 33.27 2.97 39.81
N MET A 199 32.01 3.22 39.43
CA MET A 199 31.34 4.48 39.75
C MET A 199 30.02 4.20 40.46
N PHE A 200 30.07 4.29 41.78
CA PHE A 200 28.94 4.65 42.64
C PHE A 200 28.75 6.18 42.62
#